data_AF-S7Q0Z8-F1
#
_entry.id   AF-S7Q0Z8-F1
#
_cell.length_a   1.000
_cell.length_b   1.000
_cell.length_c   1.000
_cell.angle_alpha   90.00
_cell.angle_beta   90.00
_cell.angle_gamma   90.00
#
_symmetry.space_group_name_H-M   'P 1'
#
loop_
_entity.id
_entity.type
_entity.pdbx_description
1 polymer ?
#
loop_
_entity_poly.entity_id
_entity_poly.type
_entity_poly.pdbx_seq_one_letter_code
_entity_poly.pdbx_strand_id
1 'polypeptide(L)'
;MSEQIAQPQDAPPLPPPKGTSENPAQSQDSSETAQKPRRIQSVERWIVGGIIITYEEALAWANRLRATRGEHSLEATRRDYYQVLVEVQERVLELHGHGAMYWAEDPQKCAHMLIMTKYEPARVPVVNGVPTLASEQRRSGPVERMAVKTLKDREQVEYVGYKAFPSETPPYC
;
A
#
# COMPACT_ATOMS: atom_id res chain seq x y z
N MET A 1 4.83 57.67 -48.04
CA MET A 1 5.94 57.26 -48.93
C MET A 1 6.33 55.86 -48.46
N SER A 2 5.78 54.77 -49.00
CA SER A 2 6.09 54.12 -50.29
C SER A 2 7.55 53.61 -50.26
N GLU A 3 7.94 52.34 -50.43
CA GLU A 3 7.48 51.12 -51.16
C GLU A 3 7.97 49.84 -50.42
N GLN A 4 7.22 48.74 -50.29
CA GLN A 4 6.96 47.60 -51.23
C GLN A 4 8.19 46.75 -51.64
N ILE A 5 8.32 45.49 -51.14
CA ILE A 5 7.95 44.18 -51.74
C ILE A 5 9.18 43.47 -52.36
N ALA A 6 9.42 42.19 -51.99
CA ALA A 6 9.53 41.05 -52.92
C ALA A 6 10.05 39.74 -52.24
N GLN A 7 9.19 38.73 -52.18
CA GLN A 7 9.54 37.32 -52.49
C GLN A 7 9.14 37.10 -53.96
N PRO A 8 9.78 36.20 -54.75
CA PRO A 8 9.40 34.77 -54.74
C PRO A 8 10.48 33.74 -55.16
N GLN A 9 10.17 32.48 -54.81
CA GLN A 9 10.38 31.17 -55.46
C GLN A 9 11.46 30.97 -56.53
N ASP A 10 12.20 29.85 -56.44
CA ASP A 10 12.38 28.90 -57.56
C ASP A 10 13.05 27.59 -57.10
N ALA A 11 12.42 26.46 -57.46
CA ALA A 11 13.01 25.11 -57.44
C ALA A 11 13.19 24.64 -58.89
N PRO A 12 14.21 23.82 -59.19
CA PRO A 12 13.99 22.71 -60.13
C PRO A 12 14.85 21.45 -59.78
N PRO A 13 14.84 20.36 -60.57
CA PRO A 13 13.81 19.32 -60.64
C PRO A 13 14.35 17.89 -60.35
N LEU A 14 13.44 16.93 -60.11
CA LEU A 14 13.71 15.49 -60.12
C LEU A 14 14.01 14.96 -61.54
N PRO A 15 14.84 13.92 -61.72
CA PRO A 15 14.72 13.01 -62.86
C PRO A 15 13.81 11.78 -62.54
N PRO A 16 13.08 11.23 -63.56
CA PRO A 16 12.05 10.19 -63.41
C PRO A 16 12.59 8.74 -63.57
N PRO A 17 11.75 7.70 -63.36
CA PRO A 17 12.18 6.33 -63.08
C PRO A 17 12.31 5.44 -64.33
N LYS A 18 13.18 4.43 -64.24
CA LYS A 18 13.22 3.20 -65.04
C LYS A 18 13.79 2.14 -64.09
N GLY A 19 13.19 0.99 -63.80
CA GLY A 19 12.35 0.08 -64.56
C GLY A 19 12.84 -1.32 -64.13
N THR A 20 11.99 -2.04 -63.39
CA THR A 20 11.98 -3.49 -63.12
C THR A 20 13.26 -4.32 -63.33
N SER A 21 13.70 -4.98 -62.26
CA SER A 21 14.16 -6.37 -62.35
C SER A 21 13.78 -7.12 -61.07
N GLU A 22 13.06 -8.22 -61.26
CA GLU A 22 12.55 -9.13 -60.25
C GLU A 22 13.67 -9.74 -59.40
N ASN A 23 13.43 -9.89 -58.10
CA ASN A 23 13.77 -11.16 -57.44
C ASN A 23 12.91 -11.35 -56.16
N PRO A 24 12.24 -12.50 -56.00
CA PRO A 24 11.32 -12.74 -54.90
C PRO A 24 12.05 -13.45 -53.75
N ALA A 25 12.14 -12.83 -52.58
CA ALA A 25 12.42 -13.59 -51.36
C ALA A 25 12.05 -12.78 -50.11
N GLN A 26 11.31 -13.45 -49.23
CA GLN A 26 11.18 -13.15 -47.81
C GLN A 26 10.28 -11.96 -47.46
N SER A 27 8.98 -12.22 -47.57
CA SER A 27 8.04 -11.94 -46.48
C SER A 27 8.63 -12.48 -45.16
N GLN A 28 9.35 -11.63 -44.43
CA GLN A 28 9.54 -11.83 -43.01
C GLN A 28 8.28 -11.34 -42.33
N ASP A 29 7.37 -12.31 -42.17
CA ASP A 29 6.46 -12.43 -41.05
C ASP A 29 7.06 -11.69 -39.84
N SER A 30 6.48 -10.53 -39.50
CA SER A 30 6.65 -9.91 -38.21
C SER A 30 5.99 -10.84 -37.20
N SER A 31 6.73 -11.90 -36.86
CA SER A 31 6.42 -12.77 -35.75
C SER A 31 6.39 -11.89 -34.52
N GLU A 32 5.17 -11.54 -34.12
CA GLU A 32 4.82 -11.13 -32.78
C GLU A 32 5.41 -12.20 -31.87
N THR A 33 6.62 -11.95 -31.37
CA THR A 33 7.21 -12.79 -30.35
C THR A 33 6.30 -12.62 -29.16
N ALA A 34 5.43 -13.59 -28.95
CA ALA A 34 4.65 -13.74 -27.74
C ALA A 34 5.63 -13.62 -26.59
N GLN A 35 5.70 -12.43 -25.98
CA GLN A 35 6.56 -12.19 -24.83
C GLN A 35 6.05 -13.15 -23.76
N LYS A 36 6.81 -14.23 -23.54
CA LYS A 36 6.59 -15.11 -22.38
C LYS A 36 6.39 -14.19 -21.17
N PRO A 37 5.30 -14.36 -20.41
CA PRO A 37 5.07 -13.54 -19.23
C PRO A 37 6.35 -13.59 -18.39
N ARG A 38 6.99 -12.43 -18.17
CA ARG A 38 8.16 -12.36 -17.30
C ARG A 38 7.72 -12.93 -15.95
N ARG A 39 8.32 -14.05 -15.54
CA ARG A 39 7.99 -14.71 -14.28
C ARG A 39 8.32 -13.71 -13.16
N ILE A 40 7.29 -13.11 -12.58
CA ILE A 40 7.46 -12.16 -11.48
C ILE A 40 8.09 -12.95 -10.33
N GLN A 41 9.27 -12.53 -9.89
CA GLN A 41 9.92 -13.11 -8.72
C GLN A 41 9.05 -12.83 -7.50
N SER A 42 8.82 -13.84 -6.66
CA SER A 42 8.05 -13.71 -5.43
C SER A 42 8.81 -14.29 -4.25
N VAL A 43 8.64 -13.70 -3.07
CA VAL A 43 9.21 -14.19 -1.80
C VAL A 43 8.09 -14.51 -0.82
N GLU A 44 8.35 -15.43 0.10
CA GLU A 44 7.44 -15.73 1.20
C GLU A 44 7.56 -14.66 2.28
N ARG A 45 6.42 -14.08 2.66
CA ARG A 45 6.30 -13.03 3.68
C ARG A 45 5.00 -13.23 4.43
N TRP A 46 4.91 -12.63 5.60
CA TRP A 46 3.64 -12.42 6.27
C TRP A 46 3.01 -11.14 5.76
N ILE A 47 1.71 -11.14 5.50
CA ILE A 47 0.95 -9.92 5.24
C ILE A 47 0.37 -9.47 6.57
N VAL A 48 0.89 -8.38 7.08
CA VAL A 48 0.31 -7.67 8.24
C VAL A 48 -0.61 -6.60 7.70
N GLY A 49 -1.85 -6.59 8.15
CA GLY A 49 -2.84 -5.59 7.76
C GLY A 49 -3.77 -5.24 8.91
N GLY A 50 -4.26 -4.00 8.92
CA GLY A 50 -5.06 -3.52 10.02
C GLY A 50 -5.64 -2.12 9.85
N ILE A 51 -6.51 -1.80 10.80
CA ILE A 51 -7.19 -0.51 10.90
C ILE A 51 -6.23 0.49 11.58
N ILE A 52 -6.11 1.68 11.01
CA ILE A 52 -5.28 2.76 11.58
C ILE A 52 -6.16 3.66 12.42
N ILE A 53 -5.74 3.91 13.66
CA ILE A 53 -6.30 4.90 14.58
C ILE A 53 -5.21 5.90 14.97
N THR A 54 -5.58 7.11 15.42
CA THR A 54 -4.60 8.06 15.95
C THR A 54 -4.14 7.65 17.34
N TYR A 55 -3.00 8.18 17.78
CA TYR A 55 -2.52 7.94 19.14
C TYR A 55 -3.49 8.51 20.19
N GLU A 56 -4.07 9.68 19.95
CA GLU A 56 -5.05 10.30 20.84
C GLU A 56 -6.29 9.41 21.02
N GLU A 57 -6.75 8.79 19.94
CA GLU A 57 -7.87 7.85 19.98
C GLU A 57 -7.49 6.57 20.73
N ALA A 58 -6.29 6.04 20.50
CA ALA A 58 -5.76 4.89 21.23
C ALA A 58 -5.64 5.17 22.74
N LEU A 59 -5.16 6.36 23.12
CA LEU A 59 -5.06 6.80 24.51
C LEU A 59 -6.44 6.95 25.16
N ALA A 60 -7.39 7.57 24.45
CA ALA A 60 -8.76 7.71 24.94
C ALA A 60 -9.42 6.34 25.15
N TRP A 61 -9.22 5.41 24.21
CA TRP A 61 -9.71 4.04 24.33
C TRP A 61 -9.07 3.29 25.50
N ALA A 62 -7.74 3.33 25.62
CA ALA A 62 -7.01 2.74 26.74
C ALA A 62 -7.53 3.28 28.09
N ASN A 63 -7.77 4.58 28.20
CA ASN A 63 -8.31 5.18 29.41
C ASN A 63 -9.76 4.75 29.72
N ARG A 64 -10.60 4.52 28.71
CA ARG A 64 -11.93 3.92 28.90
C ARG A 64 -11.82 2.49 29.45
N LEU A 65 -10.93 1.68 28.90
CA LEU A 65 -10.67 0.31 29.37
C LEU A 65 -10.17 0.30 30.82
N ARG A 66 -9.19 1.15 31.14
CA ARG A 66 -8.65 1.31 32.50
C ARG A 66 -9.70 1.78 33.51
N ALA A 67 -10.56 2.72 33.11
CA ALA A 67 -11.66 3.18 33.96
C ALA A 67 -12.63 2.05 34.34
N THR A 68 -12.88 1.08 33.44
CA THR A 68 -13.74 -0.08 33.75
C THR A 68 -13.16 -0.99 34.84
N ARG A 69 -11.85 -0.93 35.07
CA ARG A 69 -11.12 -1.69 36.11
C ARG A 69 -10.76 -0.84 37.33
N GLY A 70 -11.17 0.44 37.36
CA GLY A 70 -10.85 1.37 38.44
C GLY A 70 -9.39 1.84 38.48
N GLU A 71 -8.68 1.75 37.36
CA GLU A 71 -7.28 2.14 37.24
C GLU A 71 -7.11 3.63 36.90
N HIS A 72 -5.97 4.22 37.27
CA HIS A 72 -5.65 5.61 36.93
C HIS A 72 -5.49 5.82 35.43
N SER A 73 -5.95 6.96 34.92
CA SER A 73 -5.76 7.36 33.54
C SER A 73 -4.28 7.55 33.18
N LEU A 74 -3.94 7.21 31.95
CA LEU A 74 -2.65 7.45 31.31
C LEU A 74 -2.64 8.84 30.68
N GLU A 75 -1.45 9.39 30.53
CA GLU A 75 -1.20 10.67 29.85
C GLU A 75 -0.47 10.47 28.52
N ALA A 76 -0.53 11.48 27.64
CA ALA A 76 0.17 11.47 26.35
C ALA A 76 1.69 11.71 26.51
N THR A 77 2.35 10.93 27.36
CA THR A 77 3.78 11.05 27.66
C THR A 77 4.55 9.82 27.21
N ARG A 78 5.85 9.98 26.88
CA ARG A 78 6.71 8.86 26.47
C ARG A 78 6.72 7.69 27.46
N ARG A 79 6.51 7.97 28.75
CA ARG A 79 6.46 6.94 29.80
C ARG A 79 5.26 6.01 29.63
N ASP A 80 4.13 6.56 29.22
CA ASP A 80 2.87 5.83 29.17
C ASP A 80 2.60 5.20 27.80
N TYR A 81 3.39 5.52 26.78
CA TYR A 81 3.24 4.97 25.42
C TYR A 81 3.23 3.44 25.43
N TYR A 82 4.12 2.81 26.19
CA TYR A 82 4.12 1.35 26.28
C TYR A 82 2.82 0.84 26.93
N GLN A 83 2.36 1.48 28.00
CA GLN A 83 1.12 1.07 28.66
C GLN A 83 -0.09 1.23 27.74
N VAL A 84 -0.22 2.33 26.99
CA VAL A 84 -1.29 2.50 26.00
C VAL A 84 -1.33 1.35 25.00
N LEU A 85 -0.16 0.93 24.50
CA LEU A 85 -0.07 -0.20 23.58
C LEU A 85 -0.52 -1.51 24.23
N VAL A 86 -0.11 -1.78 25.47
CA VAL A 86 -0.52 -2.99 26.21
C VAL A 86 -2.04 -3.04 26.38
N GLU A 87 -2.65 -1.95 26.86
CA GLU A 87 -4.10 -1.86 27.06
C GLU A 87 -4.89 -2.14 25.78
N VAL A 88 -4.48 -1.52 24.68
CA VAL A 88 -5.12 -1.69 23.38
C VAL A 88 -4.86 -3.10 22.85
N GLN A 89 -3.64 -3.62 22.96
CA GLN A 89 -3.28 -4.95 22.48
C GLN A 89 -4.11 -6.03 23.19
N GLU A 90 -4.21 -6.00 24.52
CA GLU A 90 -5.01 -6.95 25.29
C GLU A 90 -6.46 -6.93 24.82
N ARG A 91 -7.05 -5.73 24.69
CA ARG A 91 -8.43 -5.61 24.22
C ARG A 91 -8.62 -6.10 22.78
N VAL A 92 -7.66 -5.83 21.90
CA VAL A 92 -7.73 -6.31 20.52
C VAL A 92 -7.70 -7.84 20.46
N LEU A 93 -6.89 -8.49 21.30
CA LEU A 93 -6.84 -9.94 21.40
C LEU A 93 -8.18 -10.50 21.93
N GLU A 94 -8.80 -9.87 22.92
CA GLU A 94 -10.15 -10.23 23.40
C GLU A 94 -11.22 -10.10 22.29
N LEU A 95 -11.06 -9.10 21.42
CA LEU A 95 -11.90 -8.89 20.24
C LEU A 95 -11.53 -9.81 19.06
N HIS A 96 -10.67 -10.81 19.27
CA HIS A 96 -10.22 -11.80 18.29
C HIS A 96 -9.42 -11.20 17.13
N GLY A 97 -8.79 -10.04 17.34
CA GLY A 97 -7.77 -9.49 16.45
C GLY A 97 -6.41 -10.15 16.64
N HIS A 98 -5.42 -9.75 15.84
CA HIS A 98 -4.06 -10.31 15.90
C HIS A 98 -3.10 -9.51 16.80
N GLY A 99 -3.52 -8.33 17.26
CA GLY A 99 -2.73 -7.47 18.13
C GLY A 99 -2.75 -6.01 17.71
N ALA A 100 -1.89 -5.20 18.32
CA ALA A 100 -1.72 -3.81 17.99
C ALA A 100 -0.23 -3.46 17.89
N MET A 101 0.10 -2.46 17.09
CA MET A 101 1.46 -1.92 17.04
C MET A 101 1.43 -0.43 16.70
N TYR A 102 2.46 0.30 17.11
CA TYR A 102 2.65 1.66 16.64
C TYR A 102 2.90 1.66 15.12
N TRP A 103 2.22 2.57 14.44
CA TRP A 103 2.38 2.79 13.02
C TRP A 103 2.76 4.25 12.77
N ALA A 104 3.79 4.45 11.98
CA ALA A 104 4.20 5.78 11.55
C ALA A 104 4.82 5.71 10.17
N GLU A 105 4.49 6.66 9.32
CA GLU A 105 5.28 6.90 8.10
C GLU A 105 6.63 7.55 8.43
N ASP A 106 6.70 8.25 9.57
CA ASP A 106 7.90 8.83 10.17
C ASP A 106 8.20 8.12 11.50
N PRO A 107 9.26 7.29 11.60
CA PRO A 107 9.57 6.51 12.79
C PRO A 107 9.74 7.32 14.09
N GLN A 108 9.98 8.63 13.99
CA GLN A 108 10.09 9.51 15.16
C GLN A 108 8.73 9.95 15.72
N LYS A 109 7.65 9.71 14.97
CA LYS A 109 6.30 10.15 15.30
C LYS A 109 5.41 8.93 15.48
N CYS A 110 5.32 8.41 16.71
CA CYS A 110 4.32 7.41 17.10
C CYS A 110 2.90 8.01 17.09
N ALA A 111 2.48 8.58 15.97
CA ALA A 111 1.24 9.34 15.83
C ALA A 111 0.03 8.45 15.59
N HIS A 112 0.24 7.20 15.17
CA HIS A 112 -0.84 6.27 14.88
C HIS A 112 -0.57 4.89 15.47
N MET A 113 -1.64 4.13 15.60
CA MET A 113 -1.61 2.73 15.97
C MET A 113 -2.32 1.91 14.90
N LEU A 114 -1.73 0.77 14.54
CA LEU A 114 -2.33 -0.23 13.68
C LEU A 114 -2.98 -1.30 14.55
N ILE A 115 -4.30 -1.44 14.45
CA ILE A 115 -5.08 -2.53 15.01
C ILE A 115 -5.07 -3.68 14.00
N MET A 116 -4.29 -4.72 14.28
CA MET A 116 -4.00 -5.79 13.32
C MET A 116 -5.19 -6.74 13.19
N THR A 117 -5.80 -6.75 12.01
CA THR A 117 -6.93 -7.63 11.65
C THR A 117 -6.54 -8.72 10.66
N LYS A 118 -5.34 -8.63 10.09
CA LYS A 118 -4.81 -9.55 9.09
C LYS A 118 -3.37 -9.91 9.45
N TYR A 119 -3.10 -11.21 9.58
CA TYR A 119 -1.76 -11.76 9.75
C TYR A 119 -1.68 -13.14 9.10
N GLU A 120 -1.35 -13.20 7.80
CA GLU A 120 -1.36 -14.44 7.03
C GLU A 120 -0.08 -14.64 6.20
N PRO A 121 0.41 -15.87 6.02
CA PRO A 121 1.55 -16.13 5.16
C PRO A 121 1.12 -16.03 3.68
N ALA A 122 1.93 -15.38 2.86
CA ALA A 122 1.67 -15.24 1.43
C ALA A 122 2.94 -15.14 0.59
N ARG A 123 2.81 -15.40 -0.71
CA ARG A 123 3.82 -15.02 -1.69
C ARG A 123 3.59 -13.58 -2.13
N VAL A 124 4.62 -12.76 -1.98
CA VAL A 124 4.61 -11.34 -2.29
C VAL A 124 5.56 -11.09 -3.46
N PRO A 125 5.13 -10.41 -4.53
CA PRO A 125 6.00 -10.12 -5.65
C PRO A 125 7.12 -9.16 -5.25
N VAL A 126 8.28 -9.32 -5.88
CA VAL A 126 9.43 -8.44 -5.72
C VAL A 126 9.46 -7.48 -6.89
N VAL A 127 9.27 -6.19 -6.61
CA VAL A 127 9.29 -5.12 -7.60
C VAL A 127 10.50 -4.25 -7.30
N ASN A 128 11.42 -4.13 -8.26
CA ASN A 128 12.68 -3.39 -8.10
C ASN A 128 13.48 -3.82 -6.84
N GLY A 129 13.52 -5.12 -6.53
CA GLY A 129 14.20 -5.66 -5.36
C GLY A 129 13.43 -5.53 -4.04
N VAL A 130 12.25 -4.91 -4.03
CA VAL A 130 11.45 -4.67 -2.83
C VAL A 130 10.22 -5.58 -2.80
N PRO A 131 10.00 -6.39 -1.74
CA PRO A 131 8.75 -7.11 -1.54
C PRO A 131 7.58 -6.13 -1.49
N THR A 132 6.66 -6.25 -2.43
CA THR A 132 5.59 -5.27 -2.66
C THR A 132 4.28 -6.01 -2.74
N LEU A 133 3.33 -5.73 -1.83
CA LEU A 133 2.01 -6.37 -1.88
C LEU A 133 1.30 -6.10 -3.20
N ALA A 134 0.67 -7.13 -3.76
CA ALA A 134 -0.27 -7.00 -4.86
C ALA A 134 -1.49 -6.18 -4.46
N SER A 135 -2.22 -5.63 -5.44
CA SER A 135 -3.39 -4.77 -5.20
C SER A 135 -4.46 -5.46 -4.33
N GLU A 136 -4.68 -6.74 -4.56
CA GLU A 136 -5.64 -7.57 -3.83
C GLU A 136 -5.19 -7.79 -2.38
N GLN A 137 -3.89 -7.94 -2.17
CA GLN A 137 -3.29 -8.14 -0.84
C GLN A 137 -3.32 -6.87 0.03
N ARG A 138 -3.38 -5.69 -0.60
CA ARG A 138 -3.42 -4.38 0.07
C ARG A 138 -4.81 -3.91 0.48
N ARG A 139 -5.87 -4.53 -0.03
CA ARG A 139 -7.23 -4.05 0.16
C ARG A 139 -7.81 -4.56 1.48
N SER A 140 -8.64 -3.73 2.09
CA SER A 140 -9.48 -4.14 3.20
C SER A 140 -10.55 -5.14 2.72
N GLY A 141 -10.78 -6.17 3.51
CA GLY A 141 -11.74 -7.23 3.24
C GLY A 141 -13.02 -7.14 4.09
N PRO A 142 -13.86 -8.18 4.03
CA PRO A 142 -15.02 -8.30 4.90
C PRO A 142 -14.67 -8.27 6.41
N VAL A 143 -13.55 -8.87 6.79
CA VAL A 143 -13.07 -8.91 8.19
C VAL A 143 -12.78 -7.49 8.68
N GLU A 144 -12.05 -6.69 7.90
CA GLU A 144 -11.76 -5.30 8.24
C GLU A 144 -13.03 -4.45 8.38
N ARG A 145 -14.03 -4.66 7.51
CA ARG A 145 -15.31 -3.94 7.62
C ARG A 145 -16.05 -4.28 8.92
N MET A 146 -16.01 -5.55 9.32
CA MET A 146 -16.57 -5.97 10.60
C MET A 146 -15.78 -5.39 11.77
N ALA A 147 -14.46 -5.37 11.69
CA ALA A 147 -13.60 -4.78 12.72
C ALA A 147 -13.88 -3.28 12.91
N VAL A 148 -13.97 -2.52 11.81
CA VAL A 148 -14.36 -1.09 11.85
C VAL A 148 -15.71 -0.90 12.54
N LYS A 149 -16.70 -1.74 12.19
CA LYS A 149 -18.02 -1.67 12.82
C LYS A 149 -17.95 -1.98 14.31
N THR A 150 -17.20 -3.01 14.71
CA THR A 150 -16.99 -3.37 16.11
C THR A 150 -16.31 -2.25 16.90
N LEU A 151 -15.23 -1.67 16.35
CA LEU A 151 -14.50 -0.55 16.96
C LEU A 151 -15.44 0.64 17.17
N LYS A 152 -16.24 1.00 16.16
CA LYS A 152 -17.18 2.11 16.27
C LYS A 152 -18.32 1.82 17.24
N ASP A 153 -19.06 0.73 17.02
CA ASP A 153 -20.34 0.49 17.69
C ASP A 153 -20.15 0.01 19.14
N ARG A 154 -19.08 -0.72 19.44
CA ARG A 154 -18.84 -1.31 20.77
C ARG A 154 -17.77 -0.58 21.56
N GLU A 155 -16.68 -0.21 20.91
CA GLU A 155 -15.52 0.40 21.58
C GLU A 155 -15.53 1.93 21.52
N GLN A 156 -16.41 2.52 20.72
CA GLN A 156 -16.49 3.96 20.45
C GLN A 156 -15.15 4.53 19.96
N VAL A 157 -14.49 3.78 19.07
CA VAL A 157 -13.18 4.10 18.49
C VAL A 157 -13.35 4.51 17.04
N GLU A 158 -12.86 5.71 16.72
CA GLU A 158 -12.82 6.21 15.33
C GLU A 158 -11.52 5.77 14.63
N TYR A 159 -11.59 5.59 13.31
CA TYR A 159 -10.45 5.16 12.50
C TYR A 159 -10.18 6.12 11.36
N VAL A 160 -8.91 6.20 10.94
CA VAL A 160 -8.47 7.10 9.85
C VAL A 160 -8.13 6.37 8.57
N GLY A 161 -7.97 5.04 8.60
CA GLY A 161 -7.75 4.26 7.39
C GLY A 161 -7.43 2.79 7.60
N TYR A 162 -6.95 2.17 6.53
CA TYR A 162 -6.45 0.79 6.51
C TYR A 162 -5.07 0.76 5.88
N LYS A 163 -4.17 -0.06 6.43
CA LYS A 163 -2.85 -0.31 5.84
C LYS A 163 -2.54 -1.79 5.89
N ALA A 164 -1.85 -2.28 4.87
CA ALA A 164 -1.20 -3.58 4.87
C ALA A 164 0.21 -3.47 4.29
N PHE A 165 1.13 -4.30 4.81
CA PHE A 165 2.52 -4.36 4.39
C PHE A 165 3.09 -5.80 4.54
N PRO A 166 4.14 -6.15 3.79
CA PRO A 166 4.83 -7.41 3.98
C PRO A 166 5.77 -7.34 5.18
N SER A 167 5.77 -8.38 6.00
CA SER A 167 6.62 -8.56 7.18
C SER A 167 7.46 -9.83 7.04
N GLU A 168 8.69 -9.77 7.53
CA GLU A 168 9.57 -10.93 7.70
C GLU A 168 9.35 -11.61 9.06
N THR A 169 8.80 -10.86 10.03
CA THR A 169 8.53 -11.35 11.36
C THR A 169 7.25 -12.19 11.35
N PRO A 170 7.26 -13.42 11.88
CA PRO A 170 6.05 -14.22 12.13
C PRO A 170 5.27 -13.69 13.34
N PRO A 171 3.99 -14.06 13.52
CA PRO A 171 3.23 -13.68 14.72
C PRO A 171 3.94 -14.22 15.97
N TYR A 172 3.87 -13.46 17.07
CA TYR A 172 4.32 -13.93 18.37
C TYR A 172 3.40 -15.08 18.80
N CYS A 173 3.97 -16.29 18.92
CA CYS A 173 3.27 -17.50 19.34
C CYS A 173 3.05 -17.54 20.86
#